data_AF-A0A352RVG7-F1
#
_entry.id   AF-A0A352RVG7-F1
#
_cell.length_a   1.000
_cell.length_b   1.000
_cell.length_c   1.000
_cell.angle_alpha   90.00
_cell.angle_beta   90.00
_cell.angle_gamma   90.00
#
_symmetry.space_group_name_H-M   'P 1'
#
loop_
_entity.id
_entity.type
_entity.pdbx_description
1 polymer ?
#
loop_
_entity_poly.entity_id
_entity_poly.type
_entity_poly.pdbx_seq_one_letter_code
_entity_poly.pdbx_strand_id
1 'polypeptide(L)'
;MSATNETIDAGQQASQDWWRTEIIDMKPGEIRYRGYPIEQLIGNVSFAQMIWLMLRGELPGKREGELLDAALMAAVDHGPQAPSIAIARMAATCGVGLNNAMASAVNVLGDVHGGAGEQAVELYQDIARRFDAGTPFDDAVAA
;
A
#
# COMPACT_ATOMS: atom_id res chain seq x y z
N MET A 1 36.21 26.74 -7.93
CA MET A 1 35.98 26.50 -6.49
C MET A 1 35.80 25.01 -6.31
N SER A 2 36.82 24.36 -5.73
CA SER A 2 36.87 22.91 -5.54
C SER A 2 35.88 22.53 -4.45
N ALA A 3 34.86 21.73 -4.78
CA ALA A 3 34.03 21.08 -3.78
C ALA A 3 34.95 20.16 -2.96
N THR A 4 35.01 20.40 -1.65
CA THR A 4 35.68 19.53 -0.69
C THR A 4 34.98 18.17 -0.70
N ASN A 5 35.73 17.13 -1.04
CA ASN A 5 35.31 15.74 -0.90
C ASN A 5 35.31 15.42 0.61
N GLU A 6 34.22 15.74 1.30
CA GLU A 6 34.04 15.34 2.70
C GLU A 6 33.91 13.82 2.75
N THR A 7 34.97 13.16 3.23
CA THR A 7 34.95 11.74 3.58
C THR A 7 33.85 11.50 4.61
N ILE A 8 32.84 10.72 4.23
CA ILE A 8 31.81 10.22 5.15
C ILE A 8 32.51 9.40 6.22
N ASP A 9 32.36 9.78 7.50
CA ASP A 9 32.89 9.00 8.62
C ASP A 9 32.20 7.63 8.70
N ALA A 10 32.93 6.60 9.14
CA ALA A 10 32.46 5.23 9.25
C ALA A 10 31.17 5.11 10.09
N GLY A 11 31.00 5.95 11.13
CA GLY A 11 29.77 5.98 11.92
C GLY A 11 28.57 6.51 11.13
N GLN A 12 28.77 7.52 10.29
CA GLN A 12 27.73 8.07 9.43
C GLN A 12 27.35 7.10 8.31
N GLN A 13 28.34 6.41 7.75
CA GLN A 13 28.10 5.38 6.74
C GLN A 13 27.33 4.17 7.31
N ALA A 14 27.71 3.69 8.50
CA ALA A 14 26.97 2.63 9.18
C ALA A 14 25.52 3.01 9.48
N SER A 15 25.27 4.27 9.87
CA SER A 15 23.90 4.75 10.08
C SER A 15 23.11 4.84 8.77
N GLN A 16 23.72 5.22 7.65
CA GLN A 16 23.04 5.26 6.36
C GLN A 16 22.69 3.86 5.87
N ASP A 17 23.61 2.91 5.98
CA ASP A 17 23.39 1.52 5.61
C ASP A 17 22.29 0.86 6.44
N TRP A 18 22.16 1.24 7.72
CA TRP A 18 21.11 0.72 8.62
C TRP A 18 19.69 1.09 8.17
N TRP A 19 19.49 2.32 7.70
CA TRP A 19 18.18 2.81 7.27
C TRP A 19 17.89 2.56 5.77
N ARG A 20 18.80 1.86 5.09
CA ARG A 20 18.65 1.59 3.66
C ARG A 20 17.46 0.67 3.40
N THR A 21 16.61 1.06 2.46
CA THR A 21 15.45 0.30 2.02
C THR A 21 15.39 0.29 0.50
N GLU A 22 14.71 -0.71 -0.07
CA GLU A 22 14.41 -0.74 -1.51
C GLU A 22 13.27 0.21 -1.90
N ILE A 23 12.60 0.82 -0.92
CA ILE A 23 11.39 1.63 -1.13
C ILE A 23 11.72 3.08 -1.51
N ILE A 24 12.58 3.74 -0.73
CA ILE A 24 12.94 5.15 -0.90
C ILE A 24 14.45 5.29 -0.76
N ASP A 25 15.06 5.99 -1.72
CA ASP A 25 16.44 6.46 -1.65
C ASP A 25 16.44 7.99 -1.69
N MET A 26 17.18 8.62 -0.77
CA MET A 26 17.23 10.07 -0.64
C MET A 26 18.63 10.54 -0.32
N LYS A 27 19.13 11.46 -1.14
CA LYS A 27 20.41 12.15 -0.96
C LYS A 27 20.26 13.63 -1.36
N PRO A 28 21.21 14.51 -1.01
CA PRO A 28 21.10 15.92 -1.36
C PRO A 28 20.85 16.12 -2.86
N GLY A 29 19.67 16.68 -3.20
CA GLY A 29 19.25 16.94 -4.58
C GLY A 29 18.67 15.76 -5.35
N GLU A 30 18.50 14.58 -4.76
CA GLU A 30 17.90 13.42 -5.43
C GLU A 30 16.99 12.63 -4.48
N ILE A 31 15.75 12.41 -4.92
CA ILE A 31 14.77 11.55 -4.24
C ILE A 31 14.29 10.53 -5.26
N ARG A 32 14.40 9.25 -4.91
CA ARG A 32 13.88 8.15 -5.73
C ARG A 32 12.90 7.31 -4.94
N TYR A 33 11.78 6.96 -5.56
CA TYR A 33 10.85 5.95 -5.06
C TYR A 33 11.00 4.70 -5.91
N ARG A 34 11.38 3.58 -5.30
CA ARG A 34 11.63 2.31 -6.01
C ARG A 34 12.54 2.47 -7.23
N GLY A 35 13.56 3.32 -7.13
CA GLY A 35 14.48 3.61 -8.23
C GLY A 35 13.99 4.62 -9.27
N TYR A 36 12.75 5.10 -9.22
CA TYR A 36 12.23 6.17 -10.09
C TYR A 36 12.52 7.55 -9.48
N PRO A 37 13.14 8.50 -10.21
CA PRO A 37 13.27 9.88 -9.76
C PRO A 37 11.90 10.53 -9.54
N ILE A 38 11.70 11.20 -8.41
CA ILE A 38 10.38 11.74 -8.02
C ILE A 38 9.83 12.73 -9.05
N GLU A 39 10.68 13.51 -9.70
CA GLU A 39 10.31 14.47 -10.74
C GLU A 39 9.74 13.82 -11.99
N GLN A 40 10.00 12.53 -12.22
CA GLN A 40 9.39 11.77 -13.30
C GLN A 40 8.01 11.22 -12.90
N LEU A 41 7.73 11.10 -11.61
CA LEU A 41 6.46 10.60 -11.09
C LEU A 41 5.42 11.73 -10.93
N ILE A 42 5.86 12.89 -10.44
CA ILE A 42 5.00 14.05 -10.19
C ILE A 42 4.29 14.47 -11.49
N GLY A 43 2.95 14.47 -11.46
CA GLY A 43 2.11 14.86 -12.60
C GLY A 43 1.96 13.80 -13.69
N ASN A 44 2.75 12.72 -13.67
CA ASN A 44 2.71 11.65 -14.67
C ASN A 44 2.06 10.36 -14.15
N VAL A 45 2.04 10.17 -12.83
CA VAL A 45 1.52 8.97 -12.16
C VAL A 45 0.35 9.34 -11.26
N SER A 46 -0.76 8.61 -11.37
CA SER A 46 -1.93 8.78 -10.50
C SER A 46 -1.66 8.28 -9.07
N PHE A 47 -2.51 8.70 -8.13
CA PHE A 47 -2.40 8.24 -6.74
C PHE A 47 -2.48 6.70 -6.61
N ALA A 48 -3.40 6.06 -7.34
CA ALA A 48 -3.53 4.60 -7.38
C ALA A 48 -2.27 3.92 -7.91
N GLN A 49 -1.70 4.42 -9.02
CA GLN A 49 -0.46 3.88 -9.58
C GLN A 49 0.75 4.11 -8.65
N MET A 50 0.78 5.21 -7.89
CA MET A 50 1.80 5.45 -6.88
C MET A 50 1.69 4.44 -5.73
N ILE A 51 0.47 4.15 -5.24
CA ILE A 51 0.24 3.07 -4.26
C ILE A 51 0.76 1.74 -4.81
N TRP A 52 0.43 1.42 -6.06
CA TRP A 52 0.92 0.21 -6.72
C TRP A 52 2.45 0.16 -6.74
N LEU A 53 3.11 1.23 -7.17
CA LEU A 53 4.58 1.32 -7.18
C LEU A 53 5.16 1.04 -5.79
N MET A 54 4.63 1.69 -4.75
CA MET A 54 5.12 1.52 -3.38
C MET A 54 4.99 0.08 -2.90
N LEU A 55 3.89 -0.60 -3.22
CA LEU A 55 3.61 -1.97 -2.78
C LEU A 55 4.30 -3.04 -3.65
N ARG A 56 4.35 -2.86 -4.96
CA ARG A 56 4.79 -3.87 -5.94
C ARG A 56 6.20 -3.67 -6.46
N GLY A 57 6.78 -2.49 -6.26
CA GLY A 57 8.15 -2.17 -6.68
C GLY A 57 8.27 -1.64 -8.11
N GLU A 58 7.27 -1.86 -8.95
CA GLU A 58 7.24 -1.41 -10.35
C GLU A 58 5.91 -0.71 -10.66
N LEU A 59 5.88 0.15 -11.69
CA LEU A 59 4.64 0.78 -12.13
C LEU A 59 3.69 -0.26 -12.77
N PRO A 60 2.36 -0.13 -12.57
CA PRO A 60 1.40 -1.02 -13.19
C PRO A 60 1.33 -0.80 -14.71
N GLY A 61 0.99 -1.86 -15.44
CA GLY A 61 0.48 -1.72 -16.79
C GLY A 61 -0.84 -0.93 -16.81
N LYS A 62 -1.25 -0.44 -17.99
CA LYS A 62 -2.44 0.41 -18.13
C LYS A 62 -3.70 -0.21 -17.50
N ARG A 63 -4.00 -1.47 -17.84
CA ARG A 63 -5.20 -2.17 -17.35
C ARG A 63 -5.14 -2.47 -15.85
N GLU A 64 -3.97 -2.77 -15.33
CA GLU A 64 -3.76 -3.02 -13.89
C GLU A 64 -3.99 -1.73 -13.10
N GLY A 65 -3.48 -0.61 -13.60
CA GLY A 65 -3.71 0.72 -13.01
C GLY A 65 -5.18 1.12 -13.03
N GLU A 66 -5.86 0.96 -14.17
CA GLU A 66 -7.30 1.22 -14.29
C GLU A 66 -8.14 0.35 -13.35
N LEU A 67 -7.77 -0.93 -13.19
CA LEU A 67 -8.44 -1.84 -12.26
C LEU A 67 -8.23 -1.43 -10.81
N LEU A 68 -7.00 -1.11 -10.40
CA LEU A 68 -6.72 -0.68 -9.03
C LEU A 68 -7.44 0.63 -8.71
N ASP A 69 -7.46 1.59 -9.64
CA ASP A 69 -8.15 2.86 -9.45
C ASP A 69 -9.66 2.64 -9.24
N ALA A 70 -10.29 1.81 -10.07
CA ALA A 70 -11.70 1.45 -9.92
C ALA A 70 -11.98 0.74 -8.58
N ALA A 71 -11.10 -0.17 -8.16
CA ALA A 71 -11.23 -0.89 -6.89
C ALA A 71 -11.09 0.05 -5.68
N LEU A 72 -10.08 0.93 -5.68
CA LEU A 72 -9.89 1.93 -4.63
C LEU A 72 -11.06 2.89 -4.55
N MET A 73 -11.60 3.31 -5.70
CA MET A 73 -12.78 4.17 -5.74
C MET A 73 -14.01 3.47 -5.15
N ALA A 74 -14.30 2.24 -5.57
CA ALA A 74 -15.40 1.47 -4.99
C ALA A 74 -15.29 1.32 -3.45
N ALA A 75 -14.07 1.28 -2.91
CA ALA A 75 -13.81 1.06 -1.48
C ALA A 75 -13.80 2.32 -0.60
N VAL A 76 -13.98 3.54 -1.16
CA VAL A 76 -13.80 4.79 -0.39
C VAL A 76 -14.75 4.91 0.80
N ASP A 77 -16.01 4.53 0.66
CA ASP A 77 -17.00 4.61 1.73
C ASP A 77 -18.15 3.62 1.48
N HIS A 78 -18.66 3.01 2.55
CA HIS A 78 -19.82 2.10 2.50
C HIS A 78 -20.83 2.37 3.63
N GLY A 79 -20.83 3.58 4.18
CA GLY A 79 -21.85 4.09 5.07
C GLY A 79 -21.42 4.19 6.54
N PRO A 80 -22.15 4.99 7.32
CA PRO A 80 -21.75 5.37 8.69
C PRO A 80 -21.78 4.23 9.72
N GLN A 81 -22.34 3.07 9.37
CA GLN A 81 -22.44 1.90 10.24
C GLN A 81 -21.19 1.02 10.23
N ALA A 82 -20.30 1.18 9.24
CA ALA A 82 -19.05 0.45 9.21
C ALA A 82 -18.24 0.76 10.50
N PRO A 83 -17.68 -0.24 11.20
CA PRO A 83 -17.00 -0.05 12.49
C PRO A 83 -15.98 1.09 12.51
N SER A 84 -15.09 1.16 11.51
CA SER A 84 -14.09 2.23 11.41
C SER A 84 -14.71 3.63 11.26
N ILE A 85 -15.76 3.76 10.45
CA ILE A 85 -16.46 5.03 10.22
C ILE A 85 -17.23 5.45 11.48
N ALA A 86 -17.92 4.52 12.14
CA ALA A 86 -18.62 4.79 13.39
C ALA A 86 -17.66 5.28 14.49
N ILE A 87 -16.48 4.67 14.60
CA ILE A 87 -15.43 5.06 15.55
C ILE A 87 -14.85 6.42 15.20
N ALA A 88 -14.48 6.66 13.93
CA ALA A 88 -13.97 7.97 13.49
C ALA A 88 -14.95 9.09 13.85
N ARG A 89 -16.24 8.87 13.58
CA ARG A 89 -17.31 9.82 13.89
C ARG A 89 -17.44 10.05 15.39
N MET A 90 -17.49 8.99 16.19
CA MET A 90 -17.57 9.11 17.65
C MET A 90 -16.40 9.92 18.21
N ALA A 91 -15.16 9.54 17.85
CA ALA A 91 -13.96 10.22 18.28
C ALA A 91 -13.98 11.71 17.89
N ALA A 92 -14.30 12.03 16.63
CA ALA A 92 -14.40 13.41 16.17
C ALA A 92 -15.46 14.20 16.96
N THR A 93 -16.64 13.62 17.21
CA THR A 93 -17.71 14.30 17.99
C THR A 93 -17.37 14.49 19.47
N CYS A 94 -16.48 13.65 20.02
CA CYS A 94 -15.93 13.84 21.36
C CYS A 94 -14.78 14.87 21.42
N GLY A 95 -14.45 15.52 20.30
CA GLY A 95 -13.39 16.54 20.23
C GLY A 95 -11.98 15.97 20.06
N VAL A 96 -11.84 14.70 19.67
CA VAL A 96 -10.54 14.11 19.34
C VAL A 96 -10.04 14.70 18.02
N GLY A 97 -8.78 15.10 17.97
CA GLY A 97 -8.16 15.64 16.75
C GLY A 97 -8.08 14.61 15.61
N LEU A 98 -8.05 15.11 14.37
CA LEU A 98 -8.16 14.29 13.14
C LEU A 98 -7.23 13.07 13.12
N ASN A 99 -5.94 13.24 13.43
CA ASN A 99 -4.96 12.15 13.39
C ASN A 99 -5.33 11.02 14.37
N ASN A 100 -5.80 11.37 15.57
CA ASN A 100 -6.17 10.39 16.59
C ASN A 100 -7.52 9.74 16.28
N ALA A 101 -8.46 10.49 15.68
CA ALA A 101 -9.72 9.94 15.20
C ALA A 101 -9.49 8.92 14.07
N MET A 102 -8.62 9.23 13.12
CA MET A 102 -8.23 8.32 12.04
C MET A 102 -7.47 7.11 12.56
N ALA A 103 -6.50 7.29 13.47
CA ALA A 103 -5.78 6.17 14.08
C ALA A 103 -6.74 5.21 14.81
N SER A 104 -7.72 5.74 15.55
CA SER A 104 -8.74 4.93 16.22
C SER A 104 -9.58 4.13 15.23
N ALA A 105 -9.94 4.73 14.09
CA ALA A 105 -10.69 4.07 13.03
C ALA A 105 -9.88 2.99 12.29
N VAL A 106 -8.59 3.23 12.05
CA VAL A 106 -7.67 2.27 11.41
C VAL A 106 -7.41 1.07 12.32
N ASN A 107 -7.33 1.27 13.64
CA ASN A 107 -7.08 0.18 14.60
C ASN A 107 -8.16 -0.92 14.62
N VAL A 108 -9.33 -0.68 14.02
CA VAL A 108 -10.37 -1.70 13.89
C VAL A 108 -10.43 -2.35 12.51
N LEU A 109 -9.54 -1.99 11.60
CA LEU A 109 -9.35 -2.73 10.35
C LEU A 109 -8.59 -4.02 10.64
N GLY A 110 -9.06 -5.13 10.08
CA GLY A 110 -8.48 -6.46 10.25
C GLY A 110 -9.29 -7.52 9.52
N ASP A 111 -9.11 -8.79 9.88
CA ASP A 111 -9.69 -9.94 9.16
C ASP A 111 -11.20 -9.84 8.95
N VAL A 112 -11.93 -9.40 9.97
CA VAL A 112 -13.41 -9.30 9.90
C VAL A 112 -13.86 -7.98 9.26
N HIS A 113 -13.22 -6.86 9.61
CA HIS A 113 -13.56 -5.53 9.09
C HIS A 113 -12.48 -5.05 8.12
N GLY A 114 -12.70 -5.28 6.82
CA GLY A 114 -11.79 -4.92 5.74
C GLY A 114 -10.98 -6.09 5.16
N GLY A 115 -10.90 -7.23 5.85
CA GLY A 115 -10.13 -8.41 5.41
C GLY A 115 -10.80 -9.33 4.38
N ALA A 116 -12.10 -9.15 4.11
CA ALA A 116 -12.85 -10.07 3.23
C ALA A 116 -12.28 -10.16 1.80
N GLY A 117 -11.65 -9.09 1.30
CA GLY A 117 -11.04 -9.09 -0.03
C GLY A 117 -9.83 -10.05 -0.13
N GLU A 118 -8.97 -10.05 0.88
CA GLU A 118 -7.81 -10.95 0.95
C GLU A 118 -8.27 -12.40 1.09
N GLN A 119 -9.20 -12.68 2.01
CA GLN A 119 -9.77 -14.01 2.21
C GLN A 119 -10.46 -14.57 0.96
N ALA A 120 -11.14 -13.73 0.19
CA ALA A 120 -11.74 -14.13 -1.08
C ALA A 120 -10.67 -14.52 -2.12
N VAL A 121 -9.57 -13.76 -2.21
CA VAL A 121 -8.46 -14.07 -3.11
C VAL A 121 -7.76 -15.37 -2.70
N GLU A 122 -7.53 -15.58 -1.40
CA GLU A 122 -6.98 -16.84 -0.88
C GLU A 122 -7.85 -18.04 -1.25
N LEU A 123 -9.17 -17.92 -1.09
CA LEU A 123 -10.13 -18.95 -1.51
C LEU A 123 -10.02 -19.23 -3.01
N TYR A 124 -10.01 -18.19 -3.86
CA TYR A 124 -9.90 -18.37 -5.31
C TYR A 124 -8.58 -19.01 -5.73
N GLN A 125 -7.47 -18.64 -5.10
CA GLN A 125 -6.17 -19.25 -5.37
C GLN A 125 -6.12 -20.71 -4.92
N ASP A 126 -6.78 -21.06 -3.83
CA ASP A 126 -6.87 -22.43 -3.36
C ASP A 126 -7.70 -23.32 -4.30
N ILE A 127 -8.86 -22.82 -4.77
CA ILE A 127 -9.67 -23.47 -5.80
C ILE A 127 -8.85 -23.66 -7.09
N ALA A 128 -8.16 -22.61 -7.55
CA ALA A 128 -7.33 -22.66 -8.75
C ALA A 128 -6.23 -23.72 -8.62
N ARG A 129 -5.54 -23.76 -7.47
CA ARG A 129 -4.47 -24.75 -7.21
C ARG A 129 -5.00 -26.19 -7.27
N ARG A 130 -6.18 -26.45 -6.70
CA ARG A 130 -6.83 -27.77 -6.74
C ARG A 130 -7.20 -28.16 -8.17
N PHE A 131 -7.77 -27.23 -8.92
CA PHE A 131 -8.14 -27.44 -10.31
C PHE A 131 -6.91 -27.72 -11.19
N ASP A 132 -5.85 -26.93 -11.05
CA ASP A 132 -4.59 -27.10 -11.77
C ASP A 132 -3.89 -28.44 -11.42
N ALA A 133 -4.14 -28.99 -10.23
CA ALA A 133 -3.67 -30.31 -9.81
C ALA A 133 -4.52 -31.48 -10.36
N GLY A 134 -5.59 -31.19 -11.11
CA GLY A 134 -6.43 -32.19 -11.78
C GLY A 134 -7.73 -32.55 -11.06
N THR A 135 -8.07 -31.87 -9.96
CA THR A 135 -9.39 -32.03 -9.33
C THR A 135 -10.48 -31.48 -10.27
N PRO A 136 -11.58 -32.22 -10.53
CA PRO A 136 -12.70 -31.70 -11.30
C PRO A 136 -13.21 -30.36 -10.73
N PHE A 137 -13.65 -29.44 -11.60
CA PHE A 137 -14.01 -28.08 -11.19
C PHE A 137 -15.07 -28.05 -10.07
N ASP A 138 -16.12 -28.86 -10.18
CA ASP A 138 -17.19 -28.91 -9.18
C ASP A 138 -16.68 -29.38 -7.81
N ASP A 139 -15.74 -30.33 -7.80
CA ASP A 139 -15.09 -30.82 -6.58
C ASP A 139 -14.09 -29.80 -6.01
N ALA A 140 -13.42 -29.05 -6.88
CA ALA A 140 -12.46 -28.01 -6.49
C ALA A 140 -13.16 -26.80 -5.85
N VAL A 141 -14.39 -26.48 -6.24
CA VAL A 141 -15.17 -25.37 -5.66
C VAL A 141 -15.90 -25.77 -4.38
N ALA A 142 -16.29 -27.04 -4.24
CA ALA A 142 -17.14 -27.51 -3.13
C ALA A 142 -16.40 -27.80 -1.81
N ALA A 143 -15.08 -27.94 -1.84
CA ALA A 143 -14.26 -28.22 -0.65
C ALA A 143 -13.78 -26.95 0.06
#